data_AF-A0A967EZ43-F1
#
_entry.id   AF-A0A967EZ43-F1
#
_cell.length_a   1.000
_cell.length_b   1.000
_cell.length_c   1.000
_cell.angle_alpha   90.00
_cell.angle_beta   90.00
_cell.angle_gamma   90.00
#
_symmetry.space_group_name_H-M   'P 1'
#
loop_
_entity.id
_entity.type
_entity.pdbx_description
1 polymer ?
#
loop_
_entity_poly.entity_id
_entity_poly.type
_entity_poly.pdbx_seq_one_letter_code
_entity_poly.pdbx_strand_id
1 'polypeptide(L)'
;MPLQIRSTMNSVRKKLASGTVIFLYWLIMLEGILMASPFGILLYSFYDPFLAGARQSELTAWVAAFFLPQSVYATNSSFIEFIRHGEYLFYIGLAGFFVSAAPVYWAKLTRKGMVSGFIYAYIRHPQYLFFMLSAFGLLFIWPRMMMLLLFLIMSVFYFYLAKFEERRMQAQYPDYSAYMQRTAMFIPGNPGGRLFGLLFGWVPSRKLAQLIAVLSIVIVASAGAIGLRNLSIANISVAALPDQKILAISVFPHDEAYLRDAVTKAIADDAVRSALDTQGNVSFTAHILPKNYGMLGKFVSINEHHEAEIISNFTNRLSLKGFLWGTESDDVKIVLSKIDKPGKRFVPLAEIMDMSAKMTPVLIVDLNLPTGVLTNLTMTDTTYYGDVPQPIF
;
A
#
# COMPACT_ATOMS: atom_id res chain seq x y z
N MET A 1 7.88 46.82 -21.09
CA MET A 1 8.35 46.20 -19.82
C MET A 1 7.51 45.05 -19.22
N PRO A 2 6.22 44.77 -19.55
CA PRO A 2 5.46 43.70 -18.88
C PRO A 2 5.67 42.28 -19.46
N LEU A 3 6.21 42.15 -20.67
CA LEU A 3 6.44 40.86 -21.34
C LEU A 3 7.59 40.05 -20.72
N GLN A 4 8.64 40.72 -20.25
CA GLN A 4 9.82 40.07 -19.67
C GLN A 4 9.50 39.40 -18.33
N ILE A 5 8.79 40.10 -17.43
CA ILE A 5 8.39 39.63 -16.10
C ILE A 5 7.46 38.40 -16.20
N ARG A 6 6.54 38.39 -17.19
CA ARG A 6 5.66 37.24 -17.44
C ARG A 6 6.44 36.00 -17.91
N SER A 7 7.53 36.19 -18.64
CA SER A 7 8.38 35.08 -19.11
C SER A 7 9.23 34.49 -17.98
N THR A 8 9.78 35.32 -17.08
CA THR A 8 10.56 34.88 -15.92
C THR A 8 9.68 34.20 -14.87
N MET A 9 8.48 34.71 -14.59
CA MET A 9 7.55 34.02 -13.70
C MET A 9 7.10 32.65 -14.25
N ASN A 10 6.93 32.53 -15.58
CA ASN A 10 6.60 31.25 -16.21
C ASN A 10 7.78 30.28 -16.25
N SER A 11 9.02 30.77 -16.35
CA SER A 11 10.22 29.91 -16.30
C SER A 11 10.50 29.42 -14.88
N VAL A 12 10.28 30.28 -13.87
CA VAL A 12 10.37 29.92 -12.43
C VAL A 12 9.26 28.94 -12.06
N ARG A 13 8.00 29.19 -12.45
CA ARG A 13 6.90 28.21 -12.26
C ARG A 13 7.16 26.89 -12.95
N LYS A 14 7.74 26.88 -14.16
CA LYS A 14 8.15 25.64 -14.85
C LYS A 14 9.26 24.91 -14.11
N LYS A 15 10.28 25.62 -13.61
CA LYS A 15 11.37 25.04 -12.82
C LYS A 15 10.89 24.49 -11.48
N LEU A 16 10.02 25.22 -10.78
CA LEU A 16 9.39 24.76 -9.55
C LEU A 16 8.48 23.55 -9.81
N ALA A 17 7.67 23.58 -10.86
CA ALA A 17 6.82 22.44 -11.23
C ALA A 17 7.66 21.23 -11.62
N SER A 18 8.75 21.39 -12.39
CA SER A 18 9.65 20.29 -12.71
C SER A 18 10.40 19.77 -11.49
N GLY A 19 10.83 20.64 -10.59
CA GLY A 19 11.51 20.25 -9.35
C GLY A 19 10.56 19.54 -8.38
N THR A 20 9.33 20.01 -8.27
CA THR A 20 8.27 19.37 -7.45
C THR A 20 7.89 18.01 -8.03
N VAL A 21 7.80 17.88 -9.35
CA VAL A 21 7.47 16.59 -10.00
C VAL A 21 8.64 15.61 -9.90
N ILE A 22 9.89 16.06 -10.07
CA ILE A 22 11.07 15.22 -9.83
C ILE A 22 11.13 14.81 -8.37
N PHE A 23 10.82 15.71 -7.44
CA PHE A 23 10.77 15.41 -6.01
C PHE A 23 9.67 14.40 -5.67
N LEU A 24 8.45 14.56 -6.17
CA LEU A 24 7.35 13.59 -5.98
C LEU A 24 7.65 12.24 -6.65
N TYR A 25 8.29 12.26 -7.82
CA TYR A 25 8.80 11.04 -8.48
C TYR A 25 9.84 10.34 -7.61
N TRP A 26 10.84 11.10 -7.15
CA TRP A 26 11.86 10.58 -6.27
C TRP A 26 11.21 10.05 -5.00
N LEU A 27 10.24 10.74 -4.43
CA LEU A 27 9.52 10.35 -3.23
C LEU A 27 8.75 9.03 -3.41
N ILE A 28 8.02 8.85 -4.52
CA ILE A 28 7.25 7.61 -4.80
C ILE A 28 8.17 6.45 -5.16
N MET A 29 9.22 6.70 -5.94
CA MET A 29 10.19 5.67 -6.34
C MET A 29 11.06 5.26 -5.14
N LEU A 30 11.47 6.24 -4.33
CA LEU A 30 12.10 6.04 -3.03
C LEU A 30 11.15 5.30 -2.10
N GLU A 31 9.85 5.59 -2.10
CA GLU A 31 8.88 4.86 -1.28
C GLU A 31 8.81 3.38 -1.65
N GLY A 32 8.68 3.05 -2.93
CA GLY A 32 8.70 1.65 -3.38
C GLY A 32 10.01 0.93 -3.06
N ILE A 33 11.16 1.59 -3.24
CA ILE A 33 12.49 1.03 -2.95
C ILE A 33 12.72 0.89 -1.44
N LEU A 34 12.42 1.94 -0.68
CA LEU A 34 12.66 1.96 0.77
C LEU A 34 11.69 1.04 1.49
N MET A 35 10.43 0.91 1.06
CA MET A 35 9.49 -0.06 1.61
C MET A 35 9.89 -1.52 1.34
N ALA A 36 10.47 -1.81 0.17
CA ALA A 36 10.99 -3.15 -0.15
C ALA A 36 12.35 -3.41 0.53
N SER A 37 12.98 -2.38 1.06
CA SER A 37 14.25 -2.45 1.78
C SER A 37 14.03 -2.39 3.31
N PRO A 38 15.02 -2.77 4.13
CA PRO A 38 14.99 -2.52 5.57
C PRO A 38 14.90 -1.02 5.94
N PHE A 39 15.13 -0.10 4.99
CA PHE A 39 15.08 1.36 5.23
C PHE A 39 13.66 1.97 5.22
N GLY A 40 12.60 1.15 5.13
CA GLY A 40 11.21 1.63 5.14
C GLY A 40 10.90 2.50 6.36
N ILE A 41 11.54 2.22 7.49
CA ILE A 41 11.46 2.98 8.75
C ILE A 41 11.78 4.47 8.54
N LEU A 42 12.77 4.81 7.70
CA LEU A 42 13.18 6.20 7.48
C LEU A 42 12.09 7.02 6.79
N LEU A 43 11.35 6.44 5.83
CA LEU A 43 10.19 7.12 5.23
C LEU A 43 8.98 7.13 6.14
N TYR A 44 8.75 6.08 6.92
CA TYR A 44 7.67 6.10 7.90
C TYR A 44 7.85 7.24 8.88
N SER A 45 9.06 7.45 9.38
CA SER A 45 9.37 8.60 10.24
C SER A 45 9.09 9.95 9.57
N PHE A 46 9.23 10.04 8.24
CA PHE A 46 8.93 11.25 7.48
C PHE A 46 7.42 11.55 7.38
N TYR A 47 6.59 10.52 7.13
CA TYR A 47 5.13 10.71 7.03
C TYR A 47 4.40 10.61 8.36
N ASP A 48 5.01 10.03 9.40
CA ASP A 48 4.35 9.80 10.68
C ASP A 48 3.76 11.07 11.30
N PRO A 49 4.41 12.26 11.26
CA PRO A 49 3.77 13.49 11.74
C PRO A 49 2.49 13.86 10.98
N PHE A 50 2.45 13.62 9.66
CA PHE A 50 1.27 13.88 8.84
C PHE A 50 0.16 12.87 9.13
N LEU A 51 0.52 11.59 9.24
CA LEU A 51 -0.40 10.51 9.60
C LEU A 51 -0.93 10.70 11.03
N ALA A 52 -0.09 11.18 11.96
CA ALA A 52 -0.46 11.51 13.33
C ALA A 52 -1.56 12.57 13.38
N GLY A 53 -1.42 13.64 12.60
CA GLY A 53 -2.47 14.65 12.47
C GLY A 53 -3.77 14.07 11.88
N ALA A 54 -3.65 13.26 10.82
CA ALA A 54 -4.82 12.62 10.20
C ALA A 54 -5.54 11.61 11.13
N ARG A 55 -4.83 10.98 12.07
CA ARG A 55 -5.41 10.03 13.04
C ARG A 55 -6.29 10.69 14.09
N GLN A 56 -6.07 11.96 14.42
CA GLN A 56 -6.83 12.63 15.49
C GLN A 56 -8.32 12.81 15.16
N SER A 57 -8.68 12.74 13.88
CA SER A 57 -10.06 12.87 13.42
C SER A 57 -10.52 11.59 12.72
N GLU A 58 -11.72 11.12 13.06
CA GLU A 58 -12.39 10.00 12.39
C GLU A 58 -12.54 10.24 10.88
N LEU A 59 -12.68 11.51 10.45
CA LEU A 59 -12.85 11.89 9.04
C LEU A 59 -11.57 11.73 8.19
N THR A 60 -10.40 11.66 8.81
CA THR A 60 -9.10 11.61 8.11
C THR A 60 -8.30 10.36 8.42
N ALA A 61 -8.68 9.60 9.46
CA ALA A 61 -7.99 8.38 9.86
C ALA A 61 -7.94 7.33 8.74
N TRP A 62 -8.93 7.32 7.83
CA TRP A 62 -8.97 6.41 6.68
C TRP A 62 -7.79 6.58 5.71
N VAL A 63 -7.13 7.73 5.68
CA VAL A 63 -5.96 7.96 4.81
C VAL A 63 -4.80 7.04 5.18
N ALA A 64 -4.65 6.74 6.47
CA ALA A 64 -3.63 5.82 6.99
C ALA A 64 -4.04 4.34 6.85
N ALA A 65 -5.30 4.07 6.53
CA ALA A 65 -5.83 2.72 6.55
C ALA A 65 -5.39 1.88 5.34
N PHE A 66 -5.34 0.57 5.59
CA PHE A 66 -5.13 -0.44 4.56
C PHE A 66 -6.45 -0.83 3.90
N PHE A 67 -6.40 -1.08 2.59
CA PHE A 67 -7.53 -1.50 1.78
C PHE A 67 -7.45 -2.96 1.31
N LEU A 68 -6.30 -3.61 1.44
CA LEU A 68 -6.15 -5.07 1.32
C LEU A 68 -5.38 -5.62 2.52
N PRO A 69 -5.64 -6.88 2.90
CA PRO A 69 -4.92 -7.55 3.98
C PRO A 69 -3.46 -7.83 3.60
N GLN A 70 -2.53 -7.46 4.48
CA GLN A 70 -1.09 -7.70 4.32
C GLN A 70 -0.54 -8.72 5.33
N SER A 71 -1.33 -9.08 6.36
CA SER A 71 -0.95 -10.08 7.36
C SER A 71 -1.77 -11.37 7.28
N VAL A 72 -2.86 -11.41 6.51
CA VAL A 72 -3.61 -12.65 6.21
C VAL A 72 -3.15 -13.26 4.87
N TYR A 73 -2.75 -14.53 4.89
CA TYR A 73 -2.21 -15.22 3.72
C TYR A 73 -3.30 -15.79 2.81
N ALA A 74 -4.44 -16.21 3.38
CA ALA A 74 -5.47 -16.88 2.62
C ALA A 74 -6.86 -16.28 2.92
N THR A 75 -7.42 -15.65 1.91
CA THR A 75 -8.83 -15.28 1.90
C THR A 75 -9.66 -16.45 1.36
N ASN A 76 -10.87 -16.69 1.86
CA ASN A 76 -11.78 -17.72 1.35
C ASN A 76 -12.32 -17.43 -0.08
N SER A 77 -11.78 -16.41 -0.76
CA SER A 77 -12.22 -15.93 -2.07
C SER A 77 -11.09 -15.96 -3.08
N SER A 78 -11.25 -16.77 -4.13
CA SER A 78 -10.30 -16.84 -5.26
C SER A 78 -10.15 -15.50 -5.99
N PHE A 79 -11.17 -14.64 -5.95
CA PHE A 79 -11.11 -13.31 -6.56
C PHE A 79 -10.14 -12.39 -5.82
N ILE A 80 -10.16 -12.36 -4.49
CA ILE A 80 -9.24 -11.54 -3.70
C ILE A 80 -7.81 -12.04 -3.88
N GLU A 81 -7.60 -13.35 -3.88
CA GLU A 81 -6.28 -13.93 -4.16
C GLU A 81 -5.80 -13.57 -5.57
N PHE A 82 -6.65 -13.61 -6.59
CA PHE A 82 -6.28 -13.13 -7.93
C PHE A 82 -5.84 -11.67 -7.93
N ILE A 83 -6.58 -10.78 -7.25
CA ILE A 83 -6.24 -9.36 -7.14
C ILE A 83 -4.88 -9.15 -6.45
N ARG A 84 -4.53 -9.96 -5.44
CA ARG A 84 -3.23 -9.86 -4.75
C ARG A 84 -2.05 -10.13 -5.67
N HIS A 85 -2.19 -11.04 -6.64
CA HIS A 85 -1.17 -11.28 -7.66
C HIS A 85 -0.90 -10.06 -8.57
N GLY A 86 -1.68 -8.97 -8.43
CA GLY A 86 -1.39 -7.66 -9.02
C GLY A 86 -0.01 -7.09 -8.64
N GLU A 87 0.61 -7.58 -7.56
CA GLU A 87 2.01 -7.31 -7.22
C GLU A 87 2.99 -7.65 -8.35
N TYR A 88 2.69 -8.62 -9.23
CA TYR A 88 3.55 -8.93 -10.37
C TYR A 88 3.66 -7.78 -11.38
N LEU A 89 2.65 -6.91 -11.43
CA LEU A 89 2.70 -5.69 -12.26
C LEU A 89 3.82 -4.74 -11.81
N PHE A 90 4.23 -4.80 -10.54
CA PHE A 90 5.37 -4.03 -10.05
C PHE A 90 6.65 -4.44 -10.79
N TYR A 91 6.95 -5.74 -10.82
CA TYR A 91 8.16 -6.27 -11.46
C TYR A 91 8.13 -6.09 -12.99
N ILE A 92 6.96 -6.33 -13.61
CA ILE A 92 6.78 -6.12 -15.06
C ILE A 92 6.96 -4.64 -15.42
N GLY A 93 6.36 -3.73 -14.64
CA GLY A 93 6.51 -2.29 -14.80
C GLY A 93 7.96 -1.84 -14.62
N LEU A 94 8.65 -2.36 -13.60
CA LEU A 94 10.04 -2.02 -13.34
C LEU A 94 10.97 -2.49 -14.47
N ALA A 95 10.81 -3.73 -14.94
CA ALA A 95 11.56 -4.25 -16.08
C ALA A 95 11.29 -3.43 -17.35
N GLY A 96 10.02 -3.14 -17.65
CA GLY A 96 9.62 -2.32 -18.79
C GLY A 96 10.17 -0.89 -18.71
N PHE A 97 10.25 -0.32 -17.52
CA PHE A 97 10.85 1.00 -17.28
C PHE A 97 12.33 1.01 -17.67
N PHE A 98 13.13 0.04 -17.20
CA PHE A 98 14.55 -0.02 -17.55
C PHE A 98 14.78 -0.29 -19.04
N VAL A 99 13.98 -1.19 -19.64
CA VAL A 99 14.03 -1.49 -21.08
C VAL A 99 13.70 -0.26 -21.93
N SER A 100 12.74 0.56 -21.50
CA SER A 100 12.37 1.79 -22.23
C SER A 100 13.31 2.96 -21.94
N ALA A 101 13.88 3.05 -20.74
CA ALA A 101 14.83 4.09 -20.38
C ALA A 101 16.18 3.94 -21.12
N ALA A 102 16.70 2.70 -21.25
CA ALA A 102 18.03 2.46 -21.80
C ALA A 102 18.29 3.13 -23.18
N PRO A 103 17.39 3.03 -24.19
CA PRO A 103 17.56 3.73 -25.46
C PRO A 103 17.63 5.26 -25.34
N VAL A 104 16.86 5.86 -24.43
CA VAL A 104 16.82 7.32 -24.22
C VAL A 104 18.10 7.83 -23.57
N TYR A 105 18.56 7.14 -22.52
CA TYR A 105 19.82 7.50 -21.86
C TYR A 105 21.02 7.26 -22.77
N TRP A 106 21.01 6.18 -23.55
CA TRP A 106 22.02 5.92 -24.56
C TRP A 106 22.05 7.00 -25.64
N ALA A 107 20.90 7.42 -26.16
CA ALA A 107 20.83 8.51 -27.13
C ALA A 107 21.36 9.83 -26.57
N LYS A 108 21.02 10.17 -25.32
CA LYS A 108 21.57 11.34 -24.62
C LYS A 108 23.08 11.27 -24.48
N LEU A 109 23.62 10.11 -24.07
CA LEU A 109 25.06 9.93 -23.87
C LEU A 109 25.84 9.99 -25.20
N THR A 110 25.28 9.40 -26.24
CA THR A 110 25.88 9.40 -27.59
C THR A 110 25.57 10.66 -28.40
N ARG A 111 24.89 11.65 -27.80
CA ARG A 111 24.35 12.85 -28.46
C ARG A 111 23.53 12.54 -29.73
N LYS A 112 22.97 11.34 -29.83
CA LYS A 112 22.02 10.98 -30.86
C LYS A 112 20.71 11.69 -30.56
N GLY A 113 20.04 12.15 -31.61
CA GLY A 113 18.79 12.91 -31.52
C GLY A 113 17.61 12.08 -31.00
N MET A 114 16.42 12.39 -31.48
CA MET A 114 15.18 11.76 -31.01
C MET A 114 15.17 10.23 -31.19
N VAL A 115 14.77 9.52 -30.13
CA VAL A 115 14.52 8.06 -30.18
C VAL A 115 13.09 7.82 -30.68
N SER A 116 12.96 7.06 -31.77
CA SER A 116 11.64 6.74 -32.38
C SER A 116 11.48 5.27 -32.80
N GLY A 117 12.46 4.41 -32.49
CA GLY A 117 12.43 2.97 -32.79
C GLY A 117 11.98 2.09 -31.63
N PHE A 118 11.88 0.78 -31.86
CA PHE A 118 11.48 -0.22 -30.86
C PHE A 118 10.11 0.13 -30.22
N ILE A 119 9.97 0.12 -28.89
CA ILE A 119 8.73 0.48 -28.20
C ILE A 119 8.29 1.91 -28.54
N TYR A 120 9.25 2.82 -28.80
CA TYR A 120 8.95 4.20 -29.20
C TYR A 120 8.27 4.29 -30.57
N ALA A 121 8.35 3.25 -31.41
CA ALA A 121 7.61 3.23 -32.68
C ALA A 121 6.08 3.18 -32.48
N TYR A 122 5.61 2.80 -31.28
CA TYR A 122 4.18 2.65 -30.96
C TYR A 122 3.72 3.62 -29.86
N ILE A 123 4.56 3.87 -28.86
CA ILE A 123 4.22 4.65 -27.66
C ILE A 123 5.24 5.77 -27.48
N ARG A 124 4.79 7.01 -27.30
CA ARG A 124 5.70 8.16 -27.13
C ARG A 124 6.36 8.22 -25.75
N HIS A 125 5.64 7.80 -24.72
CA HIS A 125 6.09 7.85 -23.33
C HIS A 125 6.06 6.47 -22.65
N PRO A 126 6.76 5.45 -23.19
CA PRO A 126 6.72 4.10 -22.63
C PRO A 126 7.36 4.03 -21.25
N GLN A 127 8.41 4.83 -21.01
CA GLN A 127 9.03 4.95 -19.69
C GLN A 127 8.01 5.40 -18.62
N TYR A 128 7.19 6.39 -18.93
CA TYR A 128 6.15 6.87 -18.01
C TYR A 128 5.02 5.85 -17.83
N LEU A 129 4.64 5.16 -18.91
CA LEU A 129 3.64 4.09 -18.83
C LEU A 129 4.09 2.96 -17.91
N PHE A 130 5.30 2.45 -18.11
CA PHE A 130 5.84 1.36 -17.30
C PHE A 130 6.11 1.78 -15.85
N PHE A 131 6.49 3.05 -15.63
CA PHE A 131 6.60 3.59 -14.28
C PHE A 131 5.25 3.69 -13.57
N MET A 132 4.20 4.15 -14.26
CA MET A 132 2.83 4.14 -13.74
C MET A 132 2.37 2.70 -13.47
N LEU A 133 2.72 1.74 -14.32
CA LEU A 133 2.42 0.32 -14.11
C LEU A 133 3.12 -0.24 -12.88
N SER A 134 4.40 0.10 -12.65
CA SER A 134 5.11 -0.31 -11.44
C SER A 134 4.49 0.29 -10.20
N ALA A 135 4.16 1.59 -10.22
CA ALA A 135 3.50 2.25 -9.10
C ALA A 135 2.11 1.66 -8.80
N PHE A 136 1.37 1.25 -9.84
CA PHE A 136 0.11 0.54 -9.68
C PHE A 136 0.30 -0.85 -9.04
N GLY A 137 1.31 -1.62 -9.47
CA GLY A 137 1.67 -2.89 -8.84
C GLY A 137 2.07 -2.74 -7.36
N LEU A 138 2.73 -1.64 -7.02
CA LEU A 138 3.13 -1.33 -5.64
C LEU A 138 1.92 -1.15 -4.71
N LEU A 139 0.75 -0.75 -5.24
CA LEU A 139 -0.49 -0.67 -4.47
C LEU A 139 -0.95 -2.03 -3.92
N PHE A 140 -0.51 -3.15 -4.49
CA PHE A 140 -0.84 -4.48 -3.99
C PHE A 140 0.15 -4.97 -2.94
N ILE A 141 1.41 -4.54 -3.03
CA ILE A 141 2.44 -4.86 -2.04
C ILE A 141 2.19 -4.06 -0.75
N TRP A 142 1.80 -2.79 -0.89
CA TRP A 142 1.53 -1.85 0.20
C TRP A 142 0.16 -1.16 0.03
N PRO A 143 -0.94 -1.89 0.31
CA PRO A 143 -2.29 -1.49 -0.05
C PRO A 143 -2.88 -0.46 0.90
N ARG A 144 -2.37 0.77 0.84
CA ARG A 144 -2.83 1.90 1.66
C ARG A 144 -3.57 2.96 0.87
N MET A 145 -4.55 3.58 1.53
CA MET A 145 -5.31 4.69 0.94
C MET A 145 -4.41 5.85 0.55
N MET A 146 -3.44 6.22 1.40
CA MET A 146 -2.42 7.22 1.06
C MET A 146 -1.69 6.89 -0.26
N MET A 147 -1.24 5.64 -0.43
CA MET A 147 -0.50 5.22 -1.63
C MET A 147 -1.35 5.34 -2.89
N LEU A 148 -2.62 4.96 -2.79
CA LEU A 148 -3.57 5.13 -3.88
C LEU A 148 -3.71 6.60 -4.28
N LEU A 149 -3.88 7.50 -3.31
CA LEU A 149 -4.01 8.94 -3.57
C LEU A 149 -2.74 9.50 -4.22
N LEU A 150 -1.56 9.15 -3.69
CA LEU A 150 -0.27 9.55 -4.26
C LEU A 150 -0.09 9.04 -5.69
N PHE A 151 -0.45 7.79 -5.96
CA PHE A 151 -0.44 7.20 -7.30
C PHE A 151 -1.34 7.97 -8.29
N LEU A 152 -2.55 8.35 -7.87
CA LEU A 152 -3.48 9.11 -8.71
C LEU A 152 -2.95 10.52 -9.00
N ILE A 153 -2.43 11.20 -7.98
CA ILE A 153 -1.80 12.52 -8.13
C ILE A 153 -0.61 12.44 -9.09
N MET A 154 0.25 11.44 -8.91
CA MET A 154 1.39 11.17 -9.77
C MET A 154 0.94 10.95 -11.22
N SER A 155 -0.06 10.09 -11.46
CA SER A 155 -0.58 9.80 -12.80
C SER A 155 -1.05 11.07 -13.52
N VAL A 156 -1.73 11.96 -12.81
CA VAL A 156 -2.16 13.27 -13.34
C VAL A 156 -0.95 14.14 -13.69
N PHE A 157 0.06 14.21 -12.81
CA PHE A 157 1.27 14.98 -13.09
C PHE A 157 2.04 14.45 -14.29
N TYR A 158 2.20 13.13 -14.40
CA TYR A 158 2.87 12.49 -15.54
C TYR A 158 2.17 12.76 -16.86
N PHE A 159 0.84 12.78 -16.86
CA PHE A 159 0.06 13.16 -18.03
C PHE A 159 0.36 14.60 -18.48
N TYR A 160 0.40 15.56 -17.54
CA TYR A 160 0.72 16.95 -17.85
C TYR A 160 2.19 17.16 -18.23
N LEU A 161 3.10 16.43 -17.59
CA LEU A 161 4.51 16.45 -17.91
C LEU A 161 4.76 15.93 -19.33
N ALA A 162 4.16 14.81 -19.70
CA ALA A 162 4.23 14.26 -21.05
C ALA A 162 3.74 15.26 -22.11
N LYS A 163 2.64 15.96 -21.84
CA LYS A 163 2.15 17.05 -22.73
C LYS A 163 3.13 18.22 -22.81
N PHE A 164 3.77 18.56 -21.71
CA PHE A 164 4.76 19.62 -21.68
C PHE A 164 5.99 19.26 -22.52
N GLU A 165 6.46 18.02 -22.41
CA GLU A 165 7.58 17.48 -23.19
C GLU A 165 7.23 17.40 -24.67
N GLU A 166 6.03 16.93 -25.03
CA GLU A 166 5.56 16.91 -26.42
C GLU A 166 5.61 18.30 -27.05
N ARG A 167 5.15 19.34 -26.34
CA ARG A 167 5.21 20.73 -26.84
C ARG A 167 6.64 21.21 -27.06
N ARG A 168 7.57 20.84 -26.18
CA ARG A 168 8.99 21.17 -26.32
C ARG A 168 9.60 20.42 -27.51
N MET A 169 9.27 19.16 -27.68
CA MET A 169 9.75 18.33 -28.79
C MET A 169 9.22 18.83 -30.14
N GLN A 170 7.95 19.23 -30.23
CA GLN A 170 7.39 19.88 -31.41
C GLN A 170 8.13 21.16 -31.80
N ALA A 171 8.58 21.95 -30.81
CA ALA A 171 9.33 23.18 -31.06
C ALA A 171 10.79 22.92 -31.47
N GLN A 172 11.37 21.79 -31.07
CA GLN A 172 12.78 21.46 -31.31
C GLN A 172 12.98 20.58 -32.56
N TYR A 173 12.00 19.76 -32.93
CA TYR A 173 12.10 18.77 -33.99
C TYR A 173 10.90 18.87 -34.96
N PRO A 174 11.10 19.32 -36.21
CA PRO A 174 10.03 19.44 -37.21
C PRO A 174 9.30 18.12 -37.50
N ASP A 175 10.02 17.00 -37.53
CA ASP A 175 9.48 15.67 -37.82
C ASP A 175 8.63 15.08 -36.68
N TYR A 176 8.62 15.72 -35.51
CA TYR A 176 7.90 15.21 -34.34
C TYR A 176 6.39 15.14 -34.58
N SER A 177 5.84 16.07 -35.36
CA SER A 177 4.41 16.08 -35.71
C SER A 177 4.00 14.84 -36.50
N ALA A 178 4.81 14.41 -37.46
CA ALA A 178 4.58 13.17 -38.20
C ALA A 178 4.72 11.93 -37.29
N TYR A 179 5.68 11.96 -36.38
CA TYR A 179 5.83 10.91 -35.37
C TYR A 179 4.63 10.82 -34.41
N MET A 180 4.05 11.94 -34.00
CA MET A 180 2.86 11.97 -33.13
C MET A 180 1.62 11.36 -33.79
N GLN A 181 1.48 11.47 -35.12
CA GLN A 181 0.34 10.92 -35.85
C GLN A 181 0.34 9.39 -35.89
N ARG A 182 1.52 8.77 -35.92
CA ARG A 182 1.69 7.31 -35.99
C ARG A 182 1.85 6.61 -34.64
N THR A 183 1.94 7.36 -33.55
CA THR A 183 2.16 6.82 -32.19
C THR A 183 1.04 7.19 -31.24
N ALA A 184 0.88 6.41 -30.18
CA ALA A 184 0.03 6.77 -29.05
C ALA A 184 0.82 7.50 -27.96
N MET A 185 0.14 8.27 -27.11
CA MET A 185 0.78 8.93 -25.97
C MET A 185 1.27 7.91 -24.94
N PHE A 186 0.34 7.02 -24.52
CA PHE A 186 0.59 5.95 -23.55
C PHE A 186 0.07 4.61 -24.08
N ILE A 187 -1.25 4.49 -24.32
CA ILE A 187 -1.88 3.24 -24.75
C ILE A 187 -2.33 3.33 -26.22
N PRO A 188 -1.95 2.38 -27.10
CA PRO A 188 -2.44 2.31 -28.48
C PRO A 188 -3.97 2.39 -28.57
N GLY A 189 -4.48 3.10 -29.58
CA GLY A 189 -5.94 3.30 -29.77
C GLY A 189 -6.57 4.41 -28.91
N ASN A 190 -5.81 5.07 -28.03
CA ASN A 190 -6.25 6.18 -27.18
C ASN A 190 -7.58 5.90 -26.42
N PRO A 191 -7.68 4.80 -25.66
CA PRO A 191 -8.90 4.45 -24.94
C PRO A 191 -9.32 5.53 -23.93
N GLY A 192 -8.36 6.16 -23.23
CA GLY A 192 -8.64 7.21 -22.26
C GLY A 192 -9.28 8.46 -22.88
N GLY A 193 -8.86 8.86 -24.08
CA GLY A 193 -9.47 9.98 -24.81
C GLY A 193 -10.90 9.67 -25.27
N ARG A 194 -11.16 8.44 -25.71
CA ARG A 194 -12.50 7.98 -26.10
C ARG A 194 -13.45 7.96 -24.90
N LEU A 195 -13.01 7.39 -23.78
CA LEU A 195 -13.79 7.34 -22.55
C LEU A 195 -14.07 8.75 -22.00
N PHE A 196 -13.07 9.64 -22.02
CA PHE A 196 -13.25 11.03 -21.62
C PHE A 196 -14.28 11.76 -22.50
N GLY A 197 -14.23 11.57 -23.81
CA GLY A 197 -15.21 12.13 -24.74
C GLY A 197 -16.63 11.63 -24.49
N LEU A 198 -16.77 10.34 -24.20
CA LEU A 198 -18.06 9.70 -23.91
C LEU A 198 -18.66 10.20 -22.58
N LEU A 199 -17.86 10.28 -21.52
CA LEU A 199 -18.36 10.61 -20.17
C LEU A 199 -18.44 12.11 -19.89
N PHE A 200 -17.58 12.93 -20.49
CA PHE A 200 -17.44 14.35 -20.15
C PHE A 200 -17.49 15.29 -21.37
N GLY A 201 -17.76 14.77 -22.58
CA GLY A 201 -17.84 15.58 -23.80
C GLY A 201 -18.99 16.60 -23.82
N TRP A 202 -20.02 16.38 -23.00
CA TRP A 202 -21.15 17.28 -22.83
C TRP A 202 -20.82 18.53 -21.99
N VAL A 203 -19.68 18.56 -21.29
CA VAL A 203 -19.30 19.68 -20.43
C VAL A 203 -18.72 20.82 -21.28
N PRO A 204 -19.29 22.04 -21.24
CA PRO A 204 -18.89 23.14 -22.13
C PRO A 204 -17.43 23.60 -21.94
N SER A 205 -16.93 23.58 -20.71
CA SER A 205 -15.58 24.00 -20.37
C SER A 205 -14.62 22.81 -20.32
N ARG A 206 -13.60 22.81 -21.17
CA ARG A 206 -12.58 21.76 -21.18
C ARG A 206 -11.82 21.64 -19.85
N LYS A 207 -11.58 22.75 -19.16
CA LYS A 207 -10.90 22.74 -17.85
C LYS A 207 -11.81 22.14 -16.78
N LEU A 208 -13.09 22.48 -16.80
CA LEU A 208 -14.08 21.93 -15.89
C LEU A 208 -14.25 20.42 -16.13
N ALA A 209 -14.36 19.99 -17.39
CA ALA A 209 -14.42 18.58 -17.76
C ALA A 209 -13.21 17.78 -17.25
N GLN A 210 -12.00 18.35 -17.35
CA GLN A 210 -10.78 17.74 -16.81
C GLN A 210 -10.79 17.65 -15.29
N LEU A 211 -11.24 18.71 -14.61
CA LEU A 211 -11.35 18.70 -13.14
C LEU A 211 -12.35 17.63 -12.68
N ILE A 212 -13.55 17.60 -13.27
CA ILE A 212 -14.58 16.61 -12.96
C ILE A 212 -14.07 15.19 -13.24
N ALA A 213 -13.36 14.97 -14.36
CA ALA A 213 -12.79 13.66 -14.67
C ALA A 213 -11.77 13.21 -13.62
N VAL A 214 -10.86 14.09 -13.20
CA VAL A 214 -9.89 13.78 -12.14
C VAL A 214 -10.59 13.48 -10.81
N LEU A 215 -11.56 14.30 -10.41
CA LEU A 215 -12.34 14.06 -9.19
C LEU A 215 -13.11 12.73 -9.26
N SER A 216 -13.70 12.43 -10.42
CA SER A 216 -14.43 11.16 -10.64
C SER A 216 -13.49 9.96 -10.54
N ILE A 217 -12.27 10.05 -11.09
CA ILE A 217 -11.26 8.99 -10.97
C ILE A 217 -10.88 8.79 -9.50
N VAL A 218 -10.65 9.85 -8.74
CA VAL A 218 -10.33 9.76 -7.31
C VAL A 218 -11.47 9.12 -6.53
N ILE A 219 -12.72 9.54 -6.77
CA ILE A 219 -13.89 8.98 -6.09
C ILE A 219 -14.06 7.50 -6.42
N VAL A 220 -14.00 7.12 -7.70
CA VAL A 220 -14.18 5.74 -8.14
C VAL A 220 -13.05 4.85 -7.63
N ALA A 221 -11.80 5.31 -7.67
CA ALA A 221 -10.66 4.56 -7.17
C ALA A 221 -10.75 4.34 -5.65
N SER A 222 -11.06 5.39 -4.88
CA SER A 222 -11.25 5.28 -3.44
C SER A 222 -12.43 4.37 -3.09
N ALA A 223 -13.57 4.50 -3.78
CA ALA A 223 -14.73 3.63 -3.60
C ALA A 223 -14.39 2.16 -3.93
N GLY A 224 -13.63 1.93 -4.99
CA GLY A 224 -13.12 0.60 -5.36
C GLY A 224 -12.21 0.00 -4.28
N ALA A 225 -11.30 0.80 -3.73
CA ALA A 225 -10.42 0.36 -2.64
C ALA A 225 -11.21 0.04 -1.36
N ILE A 226 -12.19 0.87 -1.00
CA ILE A 226 -13.09 0.62 0.14
C ILE A 226 -13.93 -0.66 -0.11
N GLY A 227 -14.41 -0.86 -1.34
CA GLY A 227 -15.14 -2.07 -1.73
C GLY A 227 -14.27 -3.33 -1.61
N LEU A 228 -13.04 -3.29 -2.13
CA LEU A 228 -12.06 -4.38 -2.00
C LEU A 228 -11.75 -4.68 -0.54
N ARG A 229 -11.63 -3.64 0.28
CA ARG A 229 -11.44 -3.80 1.72
C ARG A 229 -12.60 -4.57 2.32
N ASN A 230 -13.83 -4.09 2.16
CA ASN A 230 -15.03 -4.72 2.73
C ASN A 230 -15.20 -6.18 2.26
N LEU A 231 -14.91 -6.45 0.99
CA LEU A 231 -14.90 -7.82 0.46
C LEU A 231 -13.83 -8.67 1.15
N SER A 232 -12.65 -8.13 1.40
CA SER A 232 -11.58 -8.84 2.12
C SER A 232 -12.00 -9.14 3.56
N ILE A 233 -12.58 -8.17 4.28
CA ILE A 233 -13.10 -8.37 5.65
C ILE A 233 -14.16 -9.46 5.70
N ALA A 234 -15.03 -9.52 4.69
CA ALA A 234 -16.10 -10.50 4.64
C ALA A 234 -15.60 -11.94 4.35
N ASN A 235 -14.36 -12.10 3.90
CA ASN A 235 -13.81 -13.41 3.48
C ASN A 235 -12.57 -13.85 4.29
N ILE A 236 -12.19 -13.10 5.34
CA ILE A 236 -11.14 -13.50 6.28
C ILE A 236 -11.73 -14.39 7.39
N SER A 237 -10.88 -15.21 8.00
CA SER A 237 -11.26 -16.14 9.07
C SER A 237 -11.31 -15.41 10.41
N VAL A 238 -12.54 -15.12 10.87
CA VAL A 238 -12.79 -14.31 12.06
C VAL A 238 -13.79 -15.00 12.96
N ALA A 239 -13.57 -14.93 14.28
CA ALA A 239 -14.52 -15.37 15.29
C ALA A 239 -14.73 -14.30 16.35
N ALA A 240 -15.99 -13.98 16.65
CA ALA A 240 -16.33 -13.05 17.72
C ALA A 240 -16.54 -13.79 19.03
N LEU A 241 -15.90 -13.30 20.10
CA LEU A 241 -16.07 -13.74 21.49
C LEU A 241 -16.61 -12.56 22.32
N PRO A 242 -17.95 -12.33 22.32
CA PRO A 242 -18.56 -11.14 22.92
C PRO A 242 -18.32 -10.99 24.42
N ASP A 243 -18.38 -12.10 25.16
CA ASP A 243 -18.25 -12.09 26.63
C ASP A 243 -16.86 -11.61 27.08
N GLN A 244 -15.84 -11.93 26.28
CA GLN A 244 -14.45 -11.55 26.52
C GLN A 244 -14.04 -10.27 25.79
N LYS A 245 -14.93 -9.69 24.97
CA LYS A 245 -14.64 -8.53 24.10
C LYS A 245 -13.44 -8.77 23.18
N ILE A 246 -13.30 -10.00 22.68
CA ILE A 246 -12.21 -10.39 21.77
C ILE A 246 -12.75 -10.68 20.37
N LEU A 247 -12.07 -10.15 19.35
CA LEU A 247 -12.22 -10.56 17.96
C LEU A 247 -11.01 -11.39 17.54
N ALA A 248 -11.19 -12.69 17.34
CA ALA A 248 -10.14 -13.58 16.87
C ALA A 248 -10.00 -13.47 15.35
N ILE A 249 -8.78 -13.35 14.84
CA ILE A 249 -8.45 -13.24 13.43
C ILE A 249 -7.31 -14.24 13.14
N SER A 250 -7.47 -15.11 12.16
CA SER A 250 -6.41 -16.03 11.76
C SER A 250 -5.81 -15.66 10.41
N VAL A 251 -4.49 -15.84 10.30
CA VAL A 251 -3.74 -15.64 9.05
C VAL A 251 -4.01 -16.72 8.02
N PHE A 252 -4.36 -17.92 8.49
CA PHE A 252 -4.70 -19.08 7.68
C PHE A 252 -6.21 -19.35 7.70
N PRO A 253 -6.76 -20.01 6.67
CA PRO A 253 -8.19 -20.23 6.58
C PRO A 253 -8.60 -21.34 7.56
N HIS A 254 -9.30 -20.96 8.63
CA HIS A 254 -9.80 -21.88 9.65
C HIS A 254 -11.27 -21.59 9.94
N ASP A 255 -11.95 -22.58 10.53
CA ASP A 255 -13.34 -22.43 10.96
C ASP A 255 -13.46 -21.62 12.26
N GLU A 256 -14.65 -21.11 12.52
CA GLU A 256 -14.90 -20.29 13.70
C GLU A 256 -14.66 -21.07 15.01
N ALA A 257 -14.88 -22.39 14.99
CA ALA A 257 -14.66 -23.25 16.14
C ALA A 257 -13.18 -23.32 16.54
N TYR A 258 -12.27 -23.49 15.56
CA TYR A 258 -10.83 -23.46 15.81
C TYR A 258 -10.37 -22.13 16.42
N LEU A 259 -10.81 -21.01 15.85
CA LEU A 259 -10.48 -19.68 16.36
C LEU A 259 -10.97 -19.48 17.81
N ARG A 260 -12.20 -19.90 18.11
CA ARG A 260 -12.77 -19.80 19.47
C ARG A 260 -12.03 -20.70 20.45
N ASP A 261 -11.70 -21.93 20.06
CA ASP A 261 -10.95 -22.88 20.89
C ASP A 261 -9.56 -22.36 21.23
N ALA A 262 -8.82 -21.87 20.23
CA ALA A 262 -7.50 -21.28 20.41
C ALA A 262 -7.50 -20.12 21.43
N VAL A 263 -8.42 -19.17 21.26
CA VAL A 263 -8.51 -18.01 22.16
C VAL A 263 -8.99 -18.44 23.55
N THR A 264 -9.97 -19.33 23.65
CA THR A 264 -10.49 -19.82 24.94
C THR A 264 -9.41 -20.54 25.74
N LYS A 265 -8.58 -21.36 25.09
CA LYS A 265 -7.42 -22.02 25.73
C LYS A 265 -6.37 -21.02 26.17
N ALA A 266 -6.08 -20.00 25.36
CA ALA A 266 -5.10 -18.96 25.72
C ALA A 266 -5.53 -18.15 26.95
N ILE A 267 -6.80 -17.75 27.04
CA ILE A 267 -7.33 -16.96 28.17
C ILE A 267 -7.74 -17.81 29.39
N ALA A 268 -7.63 -19.14 29.30
CA ALA A 268 -7.85 -20.03 30.44
C ALA A 268 -6.71 -19.92 31.46
N ASP A 269 -5.55 -19.44 31.03
CA ASP A 269 -4.41 -19.13 31.89
C ASP A 269 -4.62 -17.82 32.67
N ASP A 270 -4.39 -17.88 33.98
CA ASP A 270 -4.62 -16.76 34.89
C ASP A 270 -3.70 -15.57 34.61
N ALA A 271 -2.47 -15.80 34.13
CA ALA A 271 -1.53 -14.72 33.81
C ALA A 271 -1.99 -13.95 32.56
N VAL A 272 -2.53 -14.65 31.56
CA VAL A 272 -3.13 -14.03 30.36
C VAL A 272 -4.35 -13.20 30.75
N ARG A 273 -5.28 -13.78 31.53
CA ARG A 273 -6.49 -13.07 31.97
C ARG A 273 -6.15 -11.83 32.79
N SER A 274 -5.25 -11.96 33.77
CA SER A 274 -4.81 -10.84 34.60
C SER A 274 -4.21 -9.70 33.76
N ALA A 275 -3.40 -10.04 32.75
CA ALA A 275 -2.82 -9.04 31.85
C ALA A 275 -3.88 -8.29 31.03
N LEU A 276 -4.92 -8.98 30.54
CA LEU A 276 -6.02 -8.34 29.83
C LEU A 276 -6.85 -7.44 30.76
N ASP A 277 -7.14 -7.91 31.97
CA ASP A 277 -7.92 -7.14 32.96
C ASP A 277 -7.23 -5.83 33.36
N THR A 278 -5.88 -5.81 33.41
CA THR A 278 -5.12 -4.58 33.71
C THR A 278 -5.31 -3.45 32.70
N GLN A 279 -5.71 -3.76 31.46
CA GLN A 279 -5.98 -2.74 30.43
C GLN A 279 -7.33 -2.04 30.63
N GLY A 280 -8.19 -2.58 31.52
CA GLY A 280 -9.51 -2.03 31.82
C GLY A 280 -10.57 -2.40 30.79
N ASN A 281 -11.60 -1.55 30.66
CA ASN A 281 -12.73 -1.80 29.78
C ASN A 281 -12.43 -1.44 28.31
N VAL A 282 -11.60 -2.27 27.67
CA VAL A 282 -11.24 -2.16 26.25
C VAL A 282 -11.64 -3.42 25.49
N SER A 283 -11.66 -3.33 24.16
CA SER A 283 -11.83 -4.50 23.29
C SER A 283 -10.48 -4.93 22.73
N PHE A 284 -10.36 -6.21 22.44
CA PHE A 284 -9.11 -6.80 21.96
C PHE A 284 -9.29 -7.52 20.63
N THR A 285 -8.20 -7.62 19.88
CA THR A 285 -8.05 -8.57 18.79
C THR A 285 -7.05 -9.66 19.18
N ALA A 286 -7.35 -10.90 18.80
CA ALA A 286 -6.44 -12.03 18.96
C ALA A 286 -6.01 -12.54 17.58
N HIS A 287 -4.77 -12.23 17.20
CA HIS A 287 -4.19 -12.65 15.93
C HIS A 287 -3.52 -14.00 16.07
N ILE A 288 -4.10 -15.02 15.45
CA ILE A 288 -3.58 -16.39 15.46
C ILE A 288 -2.60 -16.55 14.29
N LEU A 289 -1.33 -16.73 14.64
CA LEU A 289 -0.20 -16.84 13.75
C LEU A 289 0.45 -18.23 13.90
N PRO A 290 1.09 -18.79 12.86
CA PRO A 290 1.99 -19.92 13.05
C PRO A 290 3.16 -19.57 13.97
N LYS A 291 3.70 -20.55 14.68
CA LYS A 291 4.86 -20.35 15.56
C LYS A 291 6.07 -19.72 14.86
N ASN A 292 6.30 -20.09 13.61
CA ASN A 292 7.44 -19.64 12.79
C ASN A 292 7.07 -18.47 11.84
N TYR A 293 6.08 -17.65 12.19
CA TYR A 293 5.66 -16.51 11.37
C TYR A 293 6.78 -15.46 11.23
N GLY A 294 7.36 -15.34 10.03
CA GLY A 294 8.51 -14.49 9.77
C GLY A 294 8.21 -12.99 9.69
N MET A 295 6.93 -12.59 9.66
CA MET A 295 6.52 -11.18 9.69
C MET A 295 6.00 -10.73 11.06
N LEU A 296 6.41 -11.41 12.15
CA LEU A 296 6.01 -11.01 13.51
C LEU A 296 6.42 -9.57 13.83
N GLY A 297 7.51 -9.08 13.23
CA GLY A 297 7.94 -7.68 13.29
C GLY A 297 6.91 -6.67 12.75
N LYS A 298 5.85 -7.12 12.06
CA LYS A 298 4.72 -6.24 11.69
C LYS A 298 3.74 -5.99 12.85
N PHE A 299 3.73 -6.90 13.83
CA PHE A 299 2.82 -6.88 14.98
C PHE A 299 3.47 -6.31 16.25
N VAL A 300 4.77 -6.53 16.45
CA VAL A 300 5.47 -6.14 17.68
C VAL A 300 6.88 -5.69 17.32
N SER A 301 7.44 -4.70 18.03
CA SER A 301 8.88 -4.42 17.87
C SER A 301 9.70 -5.53 18.52
N ILE A 302 10.39 -6.30 17.70
CA ILE A 302 11.32 -7.33 18.15
C ILE A 302 12.72 -6.71 18.06
N ASN A 303 13.57 -6.93 19.07
CA ASN A 303 14.92 -6.37 19.26
C ASN A 303 15.71 -6.06 17.96
N GLU A 304 16.64 -5.09 18.03
CA GLU A 304 17.53 -4.59 16.95
C GLU A 304 18.25 -5.67 16.11
N HIS A 305 18.28 -6.94 16.54
CA HIS A 305 18.91 -8.06 15.82
C HIS A 305 17.96 -8.89 14.94
N HIS A 306 16.65 -8.61 14.98
CA HIS A 306 15.66 -9.38 14.20
C HIS A 306 15.74 -9.12 12.70
N GLU A 307 16.07 -7.90 12.27
CA GLU A 307 16.30 -7.59 10.84
C GLU A 307 17.51 -8.34 10.27
N ALA A 308 18.59 -8.49 11.06
CA ALA A 308 19.78 -9.25 10.67
C ALA A 308 19.49 -10.76 10.58
N GLU A 309 18.60 -11.28 11.44
CA GLU A 309 18.12 -12.66 11.43
C GLU A 309 17.19 -12.94 10.24
N ILE A 310 16.33 -11.99 9.84
CA ILE A 310 15.53 -12.07 8.62
C ILE A 310 16.43 -12.14 7.38
N ILE A 311 17.46 -11.28 7.32
CA ILE A 311 18.40 -11.23 6.18
C ILE A 311 19.25 -12.51 6.10
N SER A 312 19.70 -13.06 7.23
CA SER A 312 20.49 -14.30 7.27
C SER A 312 19.67 -15.56 6.99
N ASN A 313 18.38 -15.56 7.34
CA ASN A 313 17.47 -16.66 7.04
C ASN A 313 16.90 -16.59 5.61
N PHE A 314 16.79 -15.40 5.02
CA PHE A 314 16.39 -15.19 3.62
C PHE A 314 17.36 -15.83 2.64
N THR A 315 18.66 -15.85 2.95
CA THR A 315 19.70 -16.45 2.10
C THR A 315 19.74 -17.99 2.18
N ASN A 316 19.16 -18.60 3.22
CA ASN A 316 19.31 -20.03 3.53
C ASN A 316 18.07 -20.91 3.26
N ARG A 317 16.93 -20.36 2.84
CA ARG A 317 15.69 -21.15 2.59
C ARG A 317 15.22 -21.13 1.14
N LEU A 318 14.86 -22.30 0.63
CA LEU A 318 14.36 -22.53 -0.75
C LEU A 318 12.96 -21.96 -1.03
N SER A 319 12.18 -21.55 -0.02
CA SER A 319 10.80 -21.06 -0.18
C SER A 319 10.59 -19.73 0.54
N LEU A 320 10.48 -18.64 -0.24
CA LEU A 320 10.12 -17.29 0.23
C LEU A 320 8.78 -17.29 0.98
N LYS A 321 7.85 -18.15 0.57
CA LYS A 321 6.48 -18.22 1.13
C LYS A 321 6.48 -18.74 2.57
N GLY A 322 7.13 -19.88 2.82
CA GLY A 322 7.19 -20.47 4.17
C GLY A 322 8.08 -19.67 5.13
N PHE A 323 8.96 -18.82 4.61
CA PHE A 323 9.72 -17.86 5.42
C PHE A 323 8.86 -16.69 5.89
N LEU A 324 8.09 -16.05 5.00
CA LEU A 324 7.31 -14.86 5.34
C LEU A 324 6.06 -15.20 6.17
N TRP A 325 5.34 -16.26 5.81
CA TRP A 325 4.02 -16.58 6.36
C TRP A 325 4.04 -17.71 7.39
N GLY A 326 5.19 -18.36 7.58
CA GLY A 326 5.31 -19.55 8.39
C GLY A 326 4.67 -20.79 7.74
N THR A 327 4.53 -21.84 8.53
CA THR A 327 3.91 -23.11 8.14
C THR A 327 2.92 -23.52 9.23
N GLU A 328 1.73 -23.99 8.86
CA GLU A 328 0.76 -24.50 9.83
C GLU A 328 1.38 -25.59 10.72
N SER A 329 1.14 -25.46 12.02
CA SER A 329 1.60 -26.38 13.06
C SER A 329 0.65 -26.35 14.25
N ASP A 330 0.67 -27.41 15.05
CA ASP A 330 -0.09 -27.51 16.30
C ASP A 330 0.31 -26.44 17.34
N ASP A 331 1.54 -25.93 17.24
CA ASP A 331 1.96 -24.77 18.01
C ASP A 331 1.60 -23.48 17.25
N VAL A 332 0.86 -22.61 17.93
CA VAL A 332 0.48 -21.28 17.41
C VAL A 332 0.95 -20.19 18.33
N LYS A 333 1.11 -19.01 17.73
CA LYS A 333 1.43 -17.76 18.40
C LYS A 333 0.22 -16.85 18.30
N ILE A 334 -0.30 -16.39 19.44
CA ILE A 334 -1.45 -15.50 19.52
C ILE A 334 -0.97 -14.14 19.97
N VAL A 335 -1.15 -13.12 19.13
CA VAL A 335 -0.88 -11.73 19.48
C VAL A 335 -2.18 -11.06 19.88
N LEU A 336 -2.28 -10.67 21.15
CA LEU A 336 -3.40 -9.95 21.72
C LEU A 336 -3.12 -8.45 21.65
N SER A 337 -3.97 -7.71 20.94
CA SER A 337 -3.85 -6.26 20.78
C SER A 337 -5.08 -5.54 21.29
N LYS A 338 -4.90 -4.46 22.06
CA LYS A 338 -6.00 -3.56 22.45
C LYS A 338 -6.42 -2.69 21.27
N ILE A 339 -7.70 -2.33 21.24
CA ILE A 339 -8.28 -1.50 20.19
C ILE A 339 -8.69 -0.13 20.72
N ASP A 340 -8.17 0.92 20.07
CA ASP A 340 -8.44 2.32 20.38
C ASP A 340 -9.04 3.03 19.14
N LYS A 341 -9.98 3.95 19.34
CA LYS A 341 -10.50 4.85 18.28
C LYS A 341 -10.39 6.32 18.72
N PRO A 342 -10.24 7.28 17.78
CA PRO A 342 -10.18 8.69 18.11
C PRO A 342 -11.41 9.13 18.91
N GLY A 343 -11.21 9.64 20.13
CA GLY A 343 -12.30 10.10 21.01
C GLY A 343 -13.16 9.00 21.66
N LYS A 344 -12.88 7.71 21.44
CA LYS A 344 -13.60 6.59 22.07
C LYS A 344 -12.63 5.67 22.81
N ARG A 345 -12.86 5.48 24.11
CA ARG A 345 -12.08 4.56 24.96
C ARG A 345 -12.53 3.09 24.85
N PHE A 346 -13.79 2.87 24.46
CA PHE A 346 -14.33 1.53 24.20
C PHE A 346 -14.83 1.46 22.77
N VAL A 347 -14.46 0.39 22.07
CA VAL A 347 -14.80 0.14 20.67
C VAL A 347 -15.60 -1.17 20.59
N PRO A 348 -16.87 -1.15 20.16
CA PRO A 348 -17.66 -2.37 19.99
C PRO A 348 -16.97 -3.36 19.03
N LEU A 349 -17.19 -4.67 19.20
CA LEU A 349 -16.58 -5.70 18.34
C LEU A 349 -16.83 -5.47 16.84
N ALA A 350 -18.01 -4.95 16.49
CA ALA A 350 -18.38 -4.63 15.12
C ALA A 350 -17.54 -3.48 14.51
N GLU A 351 -17.00 -2.58 15.34
CA GLU A 351 -16.21 -1.41 14.93
C GLU A 351 -14.69 -1.66 14.98
N ILE A 352 -14.23 -2.82 15.49
CA ILE A 352 -12.80 -3.16 15.59
C ILE A 352 -12.08 -3.10 14.24
N MET A 353 -12.82 -3.45 13.20
CA MET A 353 -12.35 -3.55 11.83
C MET A 353 -12.50 -2.25 11.04
N ASP A 354 -12.88 -1.15 11.70
CA ASP A 354 -12.99 0.17 11.06
C ASP A 354 -11.63 0.75 10.66
N MET A 355 -11.63 1.62 9.66
CA MET A 355 -10.41 2.28 9.17
C MET A 355 -9.77 3.24 10.18
N SER A 356 -10.52 3.66 11.21
CA SER A 356 -10.02 4.52 12.29
C SER A 356 -9.58 3.75 13.53
N ALA A 357 -9.73 2.43 13.57
CA ALA A 357 -9.29 1.61 14.68
C ALA A 357 -7.76 1.47 14.69
N LYS A 358 -7.15 1.76 15.83
CA LYS A 358 -5.73 1.50 16.10
C LYS A 358 -5.65 0.24 16.96
N MET A 359 -4.80 -0.70 16.55
CA MET A 359 -4.49 -1.87 17.37
C MET A 359 -3.09 -1.69 17.97
N THR A 360 -2.97 -1.92 19.26
CA THR A 360 -1.70 -1.86 19.98
C THR A 360 -1.47 -3.22 20.66
N PRO A 361 -0.39 -3.95 20.36
CA PRO A 361 -0.10 -5.22 21.00
C PRO A 361 0.08 -5.03 22.50
N VAL A 362 -0.42 -5.98 23.26
CA VAL A 362 -0.33 -6.02 24.73
C VAL A 362 0.42 -7.28 25.17
N LEU A 363 0.17 -8.39 24.47
CA LEU A 363 0.66 -9.70 24.85
C LEU A 363 0.88 -10.61 23.65
N ILE A 364 1.93 -11.42 23.71
CA ILE A 364 2.17 -12.55 22.82
C ILE A 364 2.12 -13.84 23.64
N VAL A 365 1.32 -14.79 23.18
CA VAL A 365 1.14 -16.12 23.79
C VAL A 365 1.58 -17.19 22.80
N ASP A 366 2.51 -18.05 23.18
CA ASP A 366 2.82 -19.26 22.42
C ASP A 366 2.06 -20.45 23.02
N LEU A 367 1.12 -20.98 22.27
CA LEU A 367 0.17 -22.00 22.70
C LEU A 367 0.36 -23.28 21.90
N ASN A 368 0.43 -24.42 22.59
CA ASN A 368 0.22 -25.72 21.94
C ASN A 368 -1.29 -26.00 21.89
N LEU A 369 -1.90 -25.95 20.71
CA LEU A 369 -3.36 -26.07 20.54
C LEU A 369 -3.94 -27.40 21.03
N PRO A 370 -3.36 -28.58 20.73
CA PRO A 370 -3.91 -29.85 21.18
C PRO A 370 -4.00 -29.95 22.71
N THR A 371 -2.96 -29.49 23.41
CA THR A 371 -2.87 -29.62 24.87
C THR A 371 -3.41 -28.41 25.63
N GLY A 372 -3.49 -27.25 24.98
CA GLY A 372 -3.83 -25.97 25.63
C GLY A 372 -2.73 -25.42 26.55
N VAL A 373 -1.53 -26.01 26.53
CA VAL A 373 -0.41 -25.59 27.40
C VAL A 373 0.30 -24.39 26.78
N LEU A 374 0.50 -23.34 27.60
CA LEU A 374 1.34 -22.21 27.24
C LEU A 374 2.82 -22.61 27.28
N THR A 375 3.52 -22.35 26.19
CA THR A 375 4.96 -22.58 26.07
C THR A 375 5.77 -21.31 26.34
N ASN A 376 5.19 -20.13 26.06
CA ASN A 376 5.82 -18.85 26.34
C ASN A 376 4.76 -17.73 26.47
N LEU A 377 5.06 -16.73 27.29
CA LEU A 377 4.22 -15.55 27.52
C LEU A 377 5.12 -14.31 27.50
N THR A 378 4.84 -13.36 26.62
CA THR A 378 5.64 -12.12 26.50
C THR A 378 4.73 -10.90 26.55
N MET A 379 4.92 -10.05 27.55
CA MET A 379 4.26 -8.74 27.64
C MET A 379 4.95 -7.74 26.71
N THR A 380 4.18 -6.93 26.00
CA THR A 380 4.72 -5.88 25.13
C THR A 380 3.78 -4.70 25.06
N ASP A 381 4.31 -3.50 25.01
CA ASP A 381 3.61 -2.25 24.74
C ASP A 381 4.20 -1.50 23.54
N THR A 382 5.18 -2.11 22.87
CA THR A 382 5.99 -1.49 21.83
C THR A 382 5.63 -2.03 20.46
N THR A 383 5.26 -1.10 19.59
CA THR A 383 4.90 -1.35 18.21
C THR A 383 6.09 -1.07 17.30
N TYR A 384 6.39 -1.98 16.37
CA TYR A 384 7.47 -1.77 15.38
C TYR A 384 7.25 -0.51 14.53
N TYR A 385 5.99 -0.19 14.25
CA TYR A 385 5.61 0.98 13.46
C TYR A 385 5.27 2.22 14.30
N GLY A 386 5.63 2.25 15.59
CA GLY A 386 5.24 3.33 16.48
C GLY A 386 3.72 3.52 16.51
N ASP A 387 3.24 4.73 16.29
CA ASP A 387 1.80 5.00 16.31
C ASP A 387 1.05 4.62 15.02
N VAL A 388 1.74 4.20 13.96
CA VAL A 388 1.12 3.89 12.66
C VAL A 388 0.21 2.66 12.81
N PRO A 389 -1.05 2.72 12.31
CA PRO A 389 -1.95 1.56 12.32
C PRO A 389 -1.23 0.37 11.70
N GLN A 390 -1.11 -0.69 12.47
CA GLN A 390 -0.40 -1.87 12.01
C GLN A 390 -1.19 -2.52 10.86
N PRO A 391 -0.49 -3.19 9.93
CA PRO A 391 -1.12 -3.90 8.80
C PRO A 391 -1.74 -5.22 9.28
N ILE A 392 -2.77 -5.11 10.14
CA ILE A 392 -3.36 -6.24 10.88
C ILE A 392 -4.65 -6.78 10.24
N PHE A 393 -5.12 -6.10 9.18
CA PHE A 393 -5.78 -6.80 8.08
C PHE A 393 -4.75 -7.65 7.33
#